data_AF-A0AAP5QRQ4-F1
#
_entry.id   AF-A0AAP5QRQ4-F1
#
_cell.length_a   1.000
_cell.length_b   1.000
_cell.length_c   1.000
_cell.angle_alpha   90.00
_cell.angle_beta   90.00
_cell.angle_gamma   90.00
#
_symmetry.space_group_name_H-M   'P 1'
#
loop_
_entity.id
_entity.type
_entity.pdbx_description
1 polymer ?
#
loop_
_entity_poly.entity_id
_entity_poly.type
_entity_poly.pdbx_seq_one_letter_code
_entity_poly.pdbx_strand_id
1 'polypeptide(L)'
;VGIAHILHNALGSWLDMSFWYHFAILFEALFILTAVDAGTRSARFMLQDLLGMMHPNLRRTDSLFANVLATGLVVVCWGYFVYQGAIDPKGGIYTLWPLFGIANQMLAGMALMLCAVVLVKMKRQRYVWVALLPAIWLFVC
;
A
#
# COMPACT_ATOMS: atom_id res chain seq x y z
N VAL A 1 20.20 4.41 13.92
CA VAL A 1 21.25 4.83 14.90
C VAL A 1 21.17 4.06 16.23
N GLY A 2 19.99 3.91 16.86
CA GLY A 2 19.87 3.19 18.15
C GLY A 2 20.19 1.68 18.12
N ILE A 3 19.85 0.98 17.03
CA ILE A 3 20.09 -0.48 16.91
C ILE A 3 21.59 -0.79 16.82
N ALA A 4 22.38 0.09 16.19
CA ALA A 4 23.82 -0.06 16.09
C ALA A 4 24.53 -0.01 17.46
N HIS A 5 24.03 0.82 18.39
CA HIS A 5 24.55 0.88 19.76
C HIS A 5 24.20 -0.37 20.59
N ILE A 6 22.99 -0.91 20.42
CA ILE A 6 22.53 -2.09 21.16
C ILE A 6 23.31 -3.34 20.73
N LEU A 7 23.56 -3.49 19.43
CA LEU A 7 24.33 -4.61 18.90
C LEU A 7 25.83 -4.54 19.22
N HIS A 8 26.40 -3.33 19.23
CA HIS A 8 27.80 -3.10 19.59
C HIS A 8 28.08 -3.47 21.06
N ASN A 9 27.15 -3.19 21.96
CA ASN A 9 27.28 -3.55 23.37
C ASN A 9 27.07 -5.06 23.64
N ALA A 10 26.40 -5.78 22.75
CA ALA A 10 26.04 -7.19 22.96
C ALA A 10 27.05 -8.19 22.36
N LEU A 11 27.79 -7.83 21.30
CA LEU A 11 28.63 -8.78 20.53
C LEU A 11 30.14 -8.56 20.65
N GLY A 12 30.59 -7.64 21.50
CA GLY A 12 32.00 -7.48 21.83
C GLY A 12 32.81 -6.73 20.76
N SER A 13 33.90 -6.14 21.25
CA SER A 13 34.83 -5.18 20.65
C SER A 13 35.64 -5.66 19.42
N TRP A 14 35.08 -6.49 18.54
CA TRP A 14 35.81 -7.12 17.42
C TRP A 14 35.25 -6.83 16.02
N LEU A 15 34.16 -6.05 15.91
CA LEU A 15 33.54 -5.71 14.62
C LEU A 15 33.32 -4.19 14.52
N ASP A 16 33.97 -3.58 13.54
CA ASP A 16 33.91 -2.14 13.28
C ASP A 16 32.46 -1.66 13.20
N MET A 17 32.12 -0.58 13.94
CA MET A 17 30.80 0.05 13.88
C MET A 17 30.37 0.33 12.44
N SER A 18 31.32 0.64 11.56
CA SER A 18 31.10 0.86 10.13
C SER A 18 30.38 -0.32 9.44
N PHE A 19 30.74 -1.57 9.76
CA PHE A 19 30.09 -2.74 9.17
C PHE A 19 28.60 -2.81 9.57
N TRP A 20 28.29 -2.63 10.86
CA TRP A 20 26.91 -2.67 11.35
C TRP A 20 26.06 -1.50 10.86
N TYR A 21 26.65 -0.31 10.68
CA TYR A 21 25.99 0.83 10.05
C TYR A 21 25.62 0.53 8.58
N HIS A 22 26.57 0.05 7.78
CA HIS A 22 26.32 -0.32 6.38
C HIS A 22 25.31 -1.46 6.26
N PHE A 23 25.44 -2.49 7.11
CA PHE A 23 24.50 -3.61 7.15
C PHE A 23 23.07 -3.16 7.44
N ALA A 24 22.87 -2.30 8.44
CA ALA A 24 21.53 -1.80 8.80
C ALA A 24 20.90 -0.98 7.67
N ILE A 25 21.67 -0.08 7.02
CA ILE A 25 21.17 0.74 5.91
C ILE A 25 20.86 -0.14 4.68
N LEU A 26 21.73 -1.09 4.34
CA LEU A 26 21.50 -2.02 3.23
C LEU A 26 20.27 -2.89 3.46
N PHE A 27 20.12 -3.44 4.67
CA PHE A 27 18.98 -4.27 5.04
C PHE A 27 17.65 -3.50 4.96
N GLU A 28 17.62 -2.28 5.51
CA GLU A 28 16.45 -1.40 5.44
C GLU A 28 16.11 -1.02 3.99
N ALA A 29 17.13 -0.66 3.19
CA ALA A 29 16.96 -0.33 1.78
C ALA A 29 16.45 -1.54 0.96
N LEU A 30 16.95 -2.75 1.21
CA LEU A 30 16.49 -3.97 0.55
C LEU A 30 15.03 -4.28 0.88
N PHE A 31 14.62 -4.08 2.14
CA PHE A 31 13.23 -4.24 2.55
C PHE A 31 12.32 -3.24 1.84
N ILE A 32 12.67 -1.95 1.85
CA ILE A 32 11.93 -0.89 1.16
C ILE A 32 11.86 -1.17 -0.34
N LEU A 33 12.99 -1.53 -0.97
CA LEU A 33 13.05 -1.81 -2.40
C LEU A 33 12.16 -3.01 -2.78
N THR A 34 12.15 -4.06 -1.96
CA THR A 34 11.27 -5.23 -2.17
C THR A 34 9.79 -4.84 -2.06
N ALA A 35 9.44 -4.03 -1.05
CA ALA A 35 8.08 -3.56 -0.86
C ALA A 35 7.63 -2.65 -2.03
N VAL A 36 8.50 -1.74 -2.49
CA VAL A 36 8.22 -0.84 -3.61
C VAL A 36 8.16 -1.59 -4.94
N ASP A 37 9.00 -2.60 -5.18
CA ASP A 37 8.91 -3.45 -6.39
C ASP A 37 7.56 -4.19 -6.44
N ALA A 38 7.21 -4.87 -5.34
CA ALA A 38 5.94 -5.57 -5.22
C ALA A 38 4.75 -4.60 -5.38
N GLY A 39 4.82 -3.43 -4.74
CA GLY A 39 3.79 -2.39 -4.82
C GLY A 39 3.66 -1.75 -6.19
N THR A 40 4.76 -1.51 -6.91
CA THR A 40 4.75 -0.96 -8.27
C THR A 40 4.12 -1.96 -9.25
N ARG A 41 4.39 -3.24 -9.07
CA ARG A 41 3.79 -4.30 -9.88
C ARG A 41 2.27 -4.36 -9.68
N SER A 42 1.78 -4.35 -8.44
CA SER A 42 0.34 -4.36 -8.15
C SER A 42 -0.35 -3.06 -8.57
N ALA A 43 0.27 -1.90 -8.30
CA ALA A 43 -0.24 -0.59 -8.70
C ALA A 43 -0.37 -0.44 -10.21
N ARG A 44 0.57 -0.99 -10.99
CA ARG A 44 0.46 -1.02 -12.45
C ARG A 44 -0.78 -1.77 -12.90
N PHE A 45 -1.06 -2.95 -12.34
CA PHE A 45 -2.27 -3.71 -12.70
C PHE A 45 -3.55 -2.96 -12.31
N MET A 46 -3.59 -2.37 -11.11
CA MET A 46 -4.74 -1.57 -10.68
C MET A 46 -4.96 -0.33 -11.56
N LEU A 47 -3.88 0.36 -11.94
CA LEU A 47 -3.95 1.53 -12.83
C LEU A 47 -4.39 1.14 -14.24
N GLN A 48 -3.93 -0.01 -14.75
CA GLN A 48 -4.35 -0.53 -16.04
C GLN A 48 -5.83 -0.93 -16.05
N ASP A 49 -6.33 -1.54 -14.97
CA ASP A 49 -7.76 -1.80 -14.82
C ASP A 49 -8.57 -0.50 -14.81
N LEU A 50 -8.08 0.53 -14.11
CA LEU A 50 -8.75 1.82 -14.02
C LEU A 50 -8.75 2.59 -15.36
N LEU A 51 -7.62 2.63 -16.06
CA LEU A 51 -7.50 3.20 -17.41
C LEU A 51 -8.31 2.38 -18.44
N GLY A 52 -8.41 1.07 -18.24
CA GLY A 52 -9.22 0.17 -19.04
C GLY A 52 -10.73 0.41 -18.91
N MET A 53 -11.20 1.05 -17.84
CA MET A 53 -12.58 1.52 -17.72
C MET A 53 -12.87 2.75 -18.60
N MET A 54 -11.87 3.61 -18.83
CA MET A 54 -12.03 4.82 -19.66
C MET A 54 -11.86 4.53 -21.16
N HIS A 55 -10.94 3.64 -21.54
CA HIS A 55 -10.72 3.28 -22.93
C HIS A 55 -10.35 1.79 -23.08
N PRO A 56 -11.10 0.98 -23.87
CA PRO A 56 -10.86 -0.46 -24.00
C PRO A 56 -9.47 -0.83 -24.51
N ASN A 57 -8.86 0.02 -25.35
CA ASN A 57 -7.50 -0.19 -25.87
C ASN A 57 -6.41 -0.05 -24.80
N LEU A 58 -6.64 0.69 -23.71
CA LEU A 58 -5.68 0.81 -22.60
C LEU A 58 -5.73 -0.39 -21.64
N ARG A 59 -6.75 -1.25 -21.77
CA ARG A 59 -6.88 -2.51 -21.01
C ARG A 59 -6.01 -3.65 -21.57
N ARG A 60 -5.46 -3.49 -22.79
CA ARG A 60 -4.61 -4.50 -23.42
C ARG A 60 -3.21 -4.48 -22.82
N THR A 61 -2.93 -5.45 -21.95
CA THR A 61 -1.62 -5.76 -21.35
C THR A 61 -0.53 -6.11 -22.38
N ASP A 62 -0.90 -6.36 -23.64
CA ASP A 62 0.03 -6.66 -24.74
C ASP A 62 0.66 -5.41 -25.38
N SER A 63 0.09 -4.21 -25.19
CA SER A 63 0.68 -3.02 -25.80
C SER A 63 1.83 -2.49 -24.94
N LEU A 64 3.04 -2.48 -25.50
CA LEU A 64 4.22 -1.90 -24.85
C LEU A 64 3.98 -0.43 -24.44
N PHE A 65 3.23 0.32 -25.24
CA PHE A 65 2.90 1.71 -24.95
C PHE A 65 2.04 1.87 -23.68
N ALA A 66 0.95 1.09 -23.52
CA ALA A 66 0.12 1.18 -22.31
C ALA A 66 0.86 0.69 -21.06
N ASN A 67 1.73 -0.32 -21.20
CA ASN A 67 2.56 -0.80 -20.10
C ASN A 67 3.59 0.25 -19.65
N VAL A 68 4.30 0.88 -20.58
CA VAL A 68 5.29 1.90 -20.27
C VAL A 68 4.62 3.15 -19.70
N LEU A 69 3.49 3.58 -20.26
CA LEU A 69 2.73 4.72 -19.74
C LEU A 69 2.23 4.45 -18.30
N ALA A 70 1.60 3.30 -18.06
CA ALA A 70 1.12 2.93 -16.73
C ALA A 70 2.26 2.82 -15.71
N THR A 71 3.38 2.22 -16.11
CA THR A 71 4.56 2.09 -15.22
C THR A 71 5.18 3.46 -14.94
N GLY A 72 5.33 4.31 -15.95
CA GLY A 72 5.84 5.68 -15.79
C GLY A 72 4.97 6.52 -14.85
N LEU A 73 3.64 6.43 -14.99
CA LEU A 73 2.71 7.09 -14.09
C LEU A 73 2.83 6.58 -12.65
N VAL A 74 2.91 5.26 -12.44
CA VAL A 74 3.09 4.68 -11.10
C VAL A 74 4.41 5.14 -10.47
N VAL A 75 5.51 5.17 -11.23
CA VAL A 75 6.82 5.65 -10.71
C VAL A 75 6.76 7.14 -10.36
N VAL A 76 6.10 7.97 -11.17
CA VAL A 76 5.90 9.39 -10.87
C VAL A 76 5.06 9.56 -9.59
N CYS A 77 4.01 8.74 -9.40
CA CYS A 77 3.20 8.75 -8.18
C CYS A 77 4.03 8.39 -6.93
N TRP A 78 4.91 7.39 -7.01
CA TRP A 78 5.85 7.07 -5.93
C TRP A 78 6.83 8.23 -5.67
N GLY A 79 7.38 8.83 -6.72
CA GLY A 79 8.25 10.01 -6.62
C GLY A 79 7.55 11.19 -5.95
N TYR A 80 6.27 11.42 -6.27
CA TYR A 80 5.46 12.44 -5.60
C TYR A 80 5.26 12.13 -4.11
N PHE A 81 5.00 10.87 -3.76
CA PHE A 81 4.89 10.45 -2.36
C PHE A 81 6.18 10.70 -1.57
N VAL A 82 7.34 10.39 -2.16
CA VAL A 82 8.65 10.68 -1.55
C VAL A 82 8.87 12.19 -1.41
N TYR A 83 8.55 12.96 -2.46
CA TYR A 83 8.66 14.42 -2.43
C TYR A 83 7.81 15.03 -1.33
N GLN A 84 6.53 14.65 -1.24
CA GLN A 84 5.63 15.10 -0.17
C GLN A 84 6.16 14.71 1.21
N GLY A 85 6.64 13.46 1.38
CA GLY A 85 7.23 13.01 2.63
C GLY A 85 8.50 13.77 3.04
N ALA A 86 9.27 14.28 2.07
CA ALA A 86 10.52 15.01 2.30
C ALA A 86 10.30 16.50 2.62
N ILE A 87 9.28 17.13 2.03
CA ILE A 87 8.99 18.56 2.25
C ILE A 87 8.08 18.82 3.46
N ASP A 88 7.35 17.81 3.94
CA ASP A 88 6.39 17.97 5.04
C ASP A 88 7.12 18.10 6.39
N PRO A 89 7.08 19.28 7.05
CA PRO A 89 7.82 19.52 8.29
C PRO A 89 7.35 18.66 9.47
N LYS A 90 6.18 18.02 9.37
CA LYS A 90 5.67 17.07 10.37
C LYS A 90 6.14 15.63 10.11
N GLY A 91 6.76 15.37 8.96
CA GLY A 91 7.17 14.03 8.52
C GLY A 91 6.01 13.24 7.93
N GLY A 92 6.25 12.58 6.80
CA GLY A 92 5.21 11.84 6.04
C GLY A 92 4.44 10.77 6.83
N ILE A 93 4.93 10.34 8.01
CA ILE A 93 4.24 9.37 8.87
C ILE A 93 2.88 9.91 9.35
N TYR A 94 2.78 11.20 9.67
CA TYR A 94 1.54 11.80 10.19
C TYR A 94 0.42 11.87 9.15
N THR A 95 0.76 11.87 7.86
CA THR A 95 -0.20 11.83 6.76
C THR A 95 -0.46 10.40 6.30
N LEU A 96 0.55 9.54 6.26
CA LEU A 96 0.45 8.13 5.87
C LEU A 96 -0.40 7.31 6.85
N TRP A 97 -0.31 7.56 8.16
CA TRP A 97 -1.02 6.75 9.15
C TRP A 97 -2.56 6.91 9.08
N PRO A 98 -3.13 8.12 9.04
CA PRO A 98 -4.55 8.30 8.76
C PRO A 98 -4.99 7.73 7.40
N LEU A 99 -4.14 7.85 6.37
CA LEU A 99 -4.39 7.28 5.04
C LEU A 99 -4.61 5.75 5.10
N PHE A 100 -3.77 5.02 5.83
CA PHE A 100 -3.96 3.58 6.04
C PHE A 100 -5.24 3.26 6.81
N GLY A 101 -5.59 4.07 7.81
CA GLY A 101 -6.83 3.94 8.56
C GLY A 101 -8.06 4.05 7.66
N ILE A 102 -8.13 5.10 6.85
CA ILE A 102 -9.23 5.34 5.91
C ILE A 102 -9.30 4.25 4.84
N ALA A 103 -8.16 3.85 4.26
CA ALA A 103 -8.11 2.80 3.25
C ALA A 103 -8.67 1.46 3.78
N ASN A 104 -8.34 1.09 5.02
CA ASN A 104 -8.86 -0.11 5.66
C ASN A 104 -10.37 -0.02 5.95
N GLN A 105 -10.86 1.15 6.36
CA GLN A 105 -12.29 1.38 6.54
C GLN A 105 -13.05 1.26 5.22
N MET A 106 -12.53 1.84 4.13
CA MET A 106 -13.13 1.72 2.80
C MET A 106 -13.17 0.26 2.30
N LEU A 107 -12.09 -0.49 2.52
CA LEU A 107 -12.03 -1.92 2.17
C LEU A 107 -13.05 -2.73 2.97
N ALA A 108 -13.16 -2.47 4.29
CA ALA A 108 -14.16 -3.12 5.14
C ALA A 108 -15.59 -2.78 4.69
N GLY A 109 -15.86 -1.52 4.33
CA GLY A 109 -17.14 -1.09 3.79
C GLY A 109 -17.50 -1.82 2.49
N MET A 110 -16.58 -1.90 1.53
CA MET A 110 -16.78 -2.64 0.27
C MET A 110 -17.01 -4.15 0.52
N ALA A 111 -16.24 -4.75 1.43
CA ALA A 111 -16.38 -6.17 1.77
C ALA A 111 -17.74 -6.47 2.41
N LEU A 112 -18.20 -5.65 3.36
CA LEU A 112 -19.50 -5.82 4.01
C LEU A 112 -20.66 -5.62 3.04
N MET A 113 -20.55 -4.63 2.14
CA MET A 113 -21.54 -4.41 1.08
C MET A 113 -21.61 -5.59 0.12
N LEU A 114 -20.46 -6.12 -0.30
CA LEU A 114 -20.40 -7.31 -1.15
C LEU A 114 -21.01 -8.54 -0.44
N CYS A 115 -20.68 -8.77 0.83
CA CYS A 115 -21.30 -9.81 1.64
C CYS A 115 -22.83 -9.66 1.69
N ALA A 116 -23.35 -8.46 1.92
CA ALA A 116 -24.79 -8.20 1.93
C ALA A 116 -25.44 -8.57 0.58
N VAL A 117 -24.85 -8.15 -0.54
CA VAL A 117 -25.33 -8.49 -1.90
C VAL A 117 -25.30 -10.00 -2.16
N VAL A 118 -24.22 -10.68 -1.76
CA VAL A 118 -24.09 -12.14 -1.91
C VAL A 118 -25.15 -12.88 -1.08
N LEU A 119 -25.40 -12.47 0.17
CA LEU A 119 -26.44 -13.07 1.03
C LEU A 119 -27.85 -12.91 0.43
N VAL A 120 -28.14 -11.75 -0.16
CA VAL A 120 -29.40 -11.52 -0.89
C VAL A 120 -29.50 -12.44 -2.10
N LYS A 121 -28.44 -12.57 -2.90
CA LYS A 121 -28.40 -13.49 -4.06
C LYS A 121 -28.60 -14.95 -3.66
N MET A 122 -28.12 -15.37 -2.50
CA MET A 122 -28.32 -16.72 -1.96
C MET A 122 -29.72 -16.93 -1.33
N LYS A 123 -30.66 -16.00 -1.52
CA LYS A 123 -32.00 -15.98 -0.90
C LYS A 123 -31.99 -16.06 0.64
N ARG A 124 -30.86 -15.81 1.29
CA ARG A 124 -30.70 -15.79 2.76
C ARG A 124 -31.00 -14.41 3.34
N GLN A 125 -32.13 -13.83 2.94
CA GLN A 125 -32.51 -12.45 3.28
C GLN A 125 -32.57 -12.18 4.79
N ARG A 126 -32.91 -13.21 5.59
CA ARG A 126 -32.95 -13.12 7.05
C ARG A 126 -31.59 -12.80 7.69
N TYR A 127 -30.48 -13.18 7.06
CA TYR A 127 -29.13 -13.00 7.61
C TYR A 127 -28.43 -11.73 7.09
N VAL A 128 -29.05 -10.99 6.17
CA VAL A 128 -28.45 -9.78 5.55
C VAL A 128 -28.18 -8.69 6.60
N TRP A 129 -29.02 -8.60 7.63
CA TRP A 129 -28.85 -7.70 8.77
C TRP A 129 -27.48 -7.83 9.45
N VAL A 130 -26.89 -9.03 9.46
CA VAL A 130 -25.57 -9.28 10.07
C VAL A 130 -24.46 -8.54 9.32
N ALA A 131 -24.60 -8.33 8.00
CA ALA A 131 -23.65 -7.56 7.20
C ALA A 131 -24.01 -6.06 7.13
N LEU A 132 -25.31 -5.72 7.12
CA LEU A 132 -25.78 -4.34 7.03
C LEU A 132 -25.55 -3.53 8.31
N LEU A 133 -25.74 -4.12 9.50
CA LEU A 133 -25.56 -3.41 10.77
C LEU A 133 -24.12 -2.88 10.94
N PRO A 134 -23.07 -3.73 10.77
CA PRO A 134 -21.69 -3.27 10.81
C PRO A 134 -21.35 -2.29 9.69
N ALA A 135 -21.93 -2.47 8.49
CA ALA A 135 -21.69 -1.58 7.36
C ALA A 135 -22.21 -0.16 7.66
N ILE A 136 -23.44 -0.03 8.14
CA ILE A 136 -24.04 1.26 8.49
C ILE A 136 -23.23 1.93 9.60
N TRP A 137 -22.81 1.19 10.62
CA TRP A 137 -21.95 1.72 11.68
C TRP A 137 -20.62 2.26 11.12
N LEU A 138 -19.96 1.50 10.24
CA LEU A 138 -18.71 1.91 9.57
C LEU A 138 -18.85 3.14 8.66
N PHE A 139 -20.04 3.40 8.09
CA PHE A 139 -20.27 4.58 7.26
C PHE A 139 -20.65 5.82 8.07
N VAL A 140 -21.19 5.64 9.28
CA VAL A 140 -21.59 6.73 10.17
C VAL A 140 -20.40 7.23 11.00
N CYS A 141 -19.47 6.35 11.36
CA CYS A 141 -18.27 6.65 12.13
C CYS A 141 -17.06 6.96 11.25
#